data_AF-A0A4Q3SIU6-F1
#
_entry.id   AF-A0A4Q3SIU6-F1
#
_cell.length_a   1.000
_cell.length_b   1.000
_cell.length_c   1.000
_cell.angle_alpha   90.00
_cell.angle_beta   90.00
_cell.angle_gamma   90.00
#
_symmetry.space_group_name_H-M   'P 1'
#
loop_
_entity.id
_entity.type
_entity.pdbx_description
1 polymer ?
#
loop_
_entity_poly.entity_id
_entity_poly.type
_entity_poly.pdbx_seq_one_letter_code
_entity_poly.pdbx_strand_id
1 'polypeptide(L)' 'AMINSMTPEERSNPDLIDANRRKRIAKGAGKDLSEVNAFMKQFEQMRDMMKGMNKMNMFGKMMPGMKR' A
#
# COMPACT_ATOMS: atom_id res chain seq x y z
N ALA A 1 13.58 -4.64 6.99
CA ALA A 1 14.08 -5.64 6.03
C ALA A 1 13.16 -5.79 4.81
N MET A 2 11.84 -6.01 4.97
CA MET A 2 10.92 -6.28 3.84
C MET A 2 10.95 -5.26 2.70
N ILE A 3 10.83 -3.95 3.00
CA ILE A 3 10.86 -2.90 1.97
C ILE A 3 12.22 -2.84 1.25
N ASN A 4 13.31 -3.10 1.97
CA ASN A 4 14.66 -3.12 1.37
C ASN A 4 14.85 -4.31 0.42
N SER A 5 14.10 -5.40 0.61
CA SER A 5 14.10 -6.58 -0.26
C SER A 5 13.23 -6.43 -1.51
N MET A 6 12.51 -5.31 -1.66
CA MET A 6 11.71 -4.99 -2.85
C MET A 6 12.54 -4.20 -3.88
N THR A 7 12.24 -4.38 -5.16
CA THR A 7 12.80 -3.53 -6.22
C THR A 7 12.16 -2.13 -6.19
N PRO A 8 12.81 -1.10 -6.76
CA PRO A 8 12.21 0.24 -6.84
C PRO A 8 10.84 0.24 -7.52
N GLU A 9 10.67 -0.55 -8.57
CA GLU A 9 9.41 -0.72 -9.32
C GLU A 9 8.30 -1.26 -8.40
N GLU A 10 8.60 -2.29 -7.61
CA GLU A 10 7.66 -2.90 -6.67
C GLU A 10 7.26 -1.96 -5.54
N ARG A 11 8.17 -1.08 -5.10
CA ARG A 11 7.87 -0.06 -4.08
C ARG A 11 6.96 1.03 -4.65
N SER A 12 7.18 1.44 -5.89
CA SER A 12 6.32 2.42 -6.57
C SER A 12 4.97 1.84 -6.95
N ASN A 13 4.92 0.55 -7.30
CA ASN A 13 3.71 -0.13 -7.73
C ASN A 13 3.56 -1.49 -7.01
N PRO A 14 2.92 -1.48 -5.83
CA PRO A 14 2.66 -2.68 -5.04
C PRO A 14 1.77 -3.72 -5.74
N ASP A 15 1.02 -3.32 -6.77
CA ASP A 15 0.15 -4.22 -7.54
C ASP A 15 0.96 -5.18 -8.43
N LEU A 16 2.24 -4.88 -8.68
CA LEU A 16 3.17 -5.78 -9.38
C LEU A 16 3.62 -6.97 -8.51
N ILE A 17 3.36 -6.94 -7.20
CA ILE A 17 3.86 -7.94 -6.24
C ILE A 17 2.98 -9.20 -6.27
N ASP A 18 3.34 -10.11 -7.18
CA ASP A 18 2.76 -11.46 -7.29
C ASP A 18 3.31 -12.44 -6.23
N ALA A 19 2.81 -13.69 -6.25
CA ALA A 19 3.22 -14.72 -5.29
C ALA A 19 4.72 -15.08 -5.35
N ASN A 20 5.35 -15.01 -6.53
CA ASN A 20 6.78 -15.32 -6.69
C ASN A 20 7.65 -14.18 -6.13
N ARG A 21 7.26 -12.93 -6.37
CA ARG A 21 7.90 -11.74 -5.79
C ARG A 21 7.76 -11.73 -4.28
N ARG A 22 6.60 -12.10 -3.73
CA ARG A 22 6.42 -12.24 -2.28
C ARG A 22 7.37 -13.29 -1.67
N LYS A 23 7.56 -14.44 -2.33
CA LYS A 23 8.56 -15.44 -1.90
C LYS A 23 9.99 -14.89 -1.92
N ARG A 24 10.36 -14.12 -2.95
CA ARG A 24 11.68 -13.49 -3.04
C ARG A 24 11.89 -12.46 -1.93
N ILE A 25 10.89 -11.61 -1.67
CA ILE A 25 10.91 -10.59 -0.61
C ILE A 25 11.03 -11.25 0.76
N ALA A 26 10.24 -12.30 1.01
CA ALA A 26 10.29 -13.11 2.23
C ALA A 26 11.71 -13.66 2.47
N LYS A 27 12.29 -14.33 1.45
CA LYS A 27 13.65 -14.87 1.51
C LYS A 27 14.70 -13.79 1.73
N GLY A 28 14.64 -12.67 1.00
CA GLY A 28 15.59 -11.57 1.13
C GLY A 28 15.48 -10.82 2.46
N ALA A 29 14.28 -10.81 3.06
CA ALA A 29 14.03 -10.18 4.35
C ALA A 29 14.24 -11.11 5.56
N GLY A 30 14.48 -12.40 5.34
CA GLY A 30 14.55 -13.42 6.41
C GLY A 30 13.23 -13.58 7.15
N LYS A 31 12.11 -13.53 6.41
CA LYS A 31 10.75 -13.48 6.95
C LYS A 31 9.87 -14.54 6.30
N ASP A 32 8.78 -14.91 6.98
CA ASP A 32 7.83 -15.86 6.40
C ASP A 32 6.95 -15.22 5.34
N LEU A 33 6.48 -16.05 4.40
CA LEU A 33 5.57 -15.62 3.34
C LEU A 33 4.25 -15.09 3.92
N SER A 34 3.80 -15.64 5.04
CA SER A 34 2.61 -15.19 5.77
C SER A 34 2.77 -13.77 6.32
N GLU A 35 3.94 -13.44 6.89
CA GLU A 35 4.25 -12.09 7.37
C GLU A 35 4.24 -11.08 6.22
N VAL A 36 4.82 -11.44 5.06
CA VAL A 36 4.80 -10.58 3.86
C VAL A 36 3.36 -10.38 3.36
N ASN A 37 2.53 -11.43 3.35
CA ASN A 37 1.13 -11.32 2.95
C ASN A 37 0.34 -10.41 3.91
N ALA A 38 0.57 -10.51 5.22
CA ALA A 38 -0.08 -9.65 6.21
C ALA A 38 0.31 -8.19 6.01
N PHE A 39 1.60 -7.92 5.80
CA PHE A 39 2.11 -6.58 5.51
C PHE A 39 1.47 -5.98 4.25
N MET A 40 1.38 -6.75 3.16
CA MET A 40 0.76 -6.30 1.92
C MET A 40 -0.72 -5.94 2.10
N LYS A 41 -1.48 -6.73 2.89
CA LYS A 41 -2.88 -6.43 3.21
C LYS A 41 -3.02 -5.14 4.02
N GLN A 42 -2.18 -4.95 5.03
CA GLN A 42 -2.19 -3.72 5.84
C GLN A 42 -1.86 -2.50 4.98
N PHE A 43 -0.87 -2.63 4.10
CA PHE A 43 -0.52 -1.57 3.16
C PHE A 43 -1.69 -1.22 2.23
N GLU A 44 -2.38 -2.21 1.66
CA GLU A 44 -3.54 -2.00 0.80
C GLU A 44 -4.68 -1.28 1.52
N GLN A 45 -4.99 -1.70 2.76
CA GLN A 45 -5.97 -1.03 3.60
C GLN A 45 -5.61 0.44 3.87
N MET A 46 -4.34 0.72 4.19
CA MET A 46 -3.88 2.10 4.40
C MET A 46 -3.94 2.92 3.10
N ARG A 47 -3.59 2.32 1.96
CA ARG A 47 -3.68 2.94 0.64
C ARG A 47 -5.12 3.32 0.30
N ASP A 48 -6.07 2.45 0.58
CA ASP A 48 -7.48 2.71 0.32
C ASP A 48 -8.05 3.76 1.27
N MET A 49 -7.64 3.74 2.54
CA MET A 49 -7.97 4.80 3.49
C MET A 49 -7.44 6.16 3.02
N MET A 50 -6.18 6.25 2.57
CA MET A 50 -5.61 7.50 2.04
C MET A 50 -6.30 7.96 0.75
N LYS A 51 -6.69 7.04 -0.13
CA LYS A 51 -7.49 7.36 -1.32
C LYS A 51 -8.87 7.91 -0.94
N GLY A 52 -9.53 7.30 0.04
CA GLY A 52 -10.82 7.75 0.58
C GLY A 52 -10.73 9.14 1.21
N MET A 53 -9.70 9.39 2.01
CA MET A 53 -9.47 10.69 2.64
C MET A 53 -9.16 11.79 1.62
N ASN A 54 -8.37 11.50 0.57
CA ASN A 54 -8.15 12.45 -0.53
C ASN A 54 -9.44 12.77 -1.29
N LYS A 55 -10.30 11.77 -1.53
CA LYS A 55 -11.61 12.00 -2.14
C LYS A 55 -12.51 12.87 -1.26
N MET A 56 -12.53 12.64 0.05
CA MET A 56 -13.31 13.45 0.98
C MET A 56 -12.79 14.88 1.12
N ASN A 57 -11.46 15.06 1.12
CA ASN A 57 -10.83 16.39 1.17
C ASN A 57 -11.03 17.16 -0.15
N MET A 58 -11.04 16.48 -1.30
CA MET A 58 -11.44 17.08 -2.58
C MET A 58 -12.91 17.47 -2.59
N PHE A 59 -13.80 16.61 -2.07
CA PHE A 59 -15.22 16.92 -1.97
C PHE A 59 -15.49 18.12 -1.04
N GLY A 60 -14.79 18.21 0.10
CA GLY A 60 -14.84 19.35 1.00
C GLY A 60 -14.28 20.64 0.39
N LYS A 61 -13.25 20.56 -0.46
CA LYS A 61 -12.75 21.69 -1.25
C LYS A 61 -13.66 22.10 -2.40
N MET A 62 -14.46 21.18 -2.95
CA MET A 62 -15.44 21.44 -4.01
C MET A 62 -16.78 21.99 -3.51
N MET A 63 -17.04 21.96 -2.19
CA MET A 63 -18.17 22.67 -1.56
C MET A 63 -17.72 23.88 -0.70
N PRO A 64 -17.11 24.94 -1.27
CA PRO A 64 -16.99 26.21 -0.57
C PRO A 64 -18.35 26.92 -0.65
N GLY A 65 -19.31 26.57 0.20
CA GLY A 65 -20.62 27.23 0.14
C GLY A 65 -21.75 26.75 1.06
N MET A 66 -21.66 25.58 1.69
CA MET A 66 -22.66 25.15 2.69
C MET A 66 -22.32 25.71 4.07
N LYS A 67 -22.36 27.04 4.18
CA LYS A 67 -22.60 27.74 5.44
C LYS A 67 -23.88 28.55 5.26
N ARG A 68 -25.00 27.99 5.71
CA ARG A 68 -26.11 28.73 6.33
C ARG A 68 -26.63 27.89 7.46
#